data_AF-A0A7C1IRM8-F1
#
_entry.id   AF-A0A7C1IRM8-F1
#
_cell.length_a   1.000
_cell.length_b   1.000
_cell.length_c   1.000
_cell.angle_alpha   90.00
_cell.angle_beta   90.00
_cell.angle_gamma   90.00
#
_symmetry.space_group_name_H-M   'P 1'
#
loop_
_entity.id
_entity.type
_entity.pdbx_description
1 polymer ?
#
loop_
_entity_poly.entity_id
_entity_poly.type
_entity_poly.pdbx_seq_one_letter_code
_entity_poly.pdbx_strand_id
1 'polypeptide(L)'
;MRQQTTVQRERTILVGAFLPQERRAAQQDGLQELQALAESAGANVVDRFIQKLRDVHAATYIGSGKARQLAEKVAEYQADVVIFDNDLSPAQIRELEKIVKCKVLDRSELILDIFATRARTKQAKLQVELAQLEYTYPRLTRMWGHLDTVAGAG
;
A
#
# COMPACT_ATOMS: atom_id res chain seq x y z
N MET A 1 2.04 38.76 7.55
CA MET A 1 2.36 37.87 6.41
C MET A 1 2.01 36.44 6.79
N ARG A 2 0.95 35.87 6.22
CA ARG A 2 0.59 34.46 6.43
C ARG A 2 1.53 33.62 5.56
N GLN A 3 2.40 32.83 6.19
CA GLN A 3 3.20 31.83 5.47
C GLN A 3 2.23 30.82 4.87
N GLN A 4 2.20 30.72 3.54
CA GLN A 4 1.51 29.65 2.84
C GLN A 4 2.32 28.37 3.08
N THR A 5 1.90 27.55 4.04
CA THR A 5 2.37 26.17 4.13
C THR A 5 1.85 25.46 2.89
N THR A 6 2.70 25.32 1.87
CA THR A 6 2.40 24.48 0.71
C THR A 6 2.18 23.06 1.21
N VAL A 7 0.93 22.59 1.17
CA VAL A 7 0.62 21.17 1.41
C VAL A 7 1.31 20.39 0.30
N GLN A 8 2.49 19.84 0.60
CA GLN A 8 3.27 19.08 -0.36
C GLN A 8 2.56 17.75 -0.53
N ARG A 9 2.02 17.50 -1.73
CA ARG A 9 1.40 16.22 -2.07
C ARG A 9 2.45 15.12 -1.96
N GLU A 10 2.13 14.04 -1.25
CA GLU A 10 3.03 12.88 -1.10
C GLU A 10 3.41 12.34 -2.49
N ARG A 11 4.70 12.23 -2.75
CA ARG A 11 5.23 11.67 -4.00
C ARG A 11 5.05 10.16 -3.96
N THR A 12 4.34 9.62 -4.93
CA THR A 12 3.85 8.24 -4.86
C THR A 12 4.30 7.41 -6.05
N ILE A 13 4.78 6.20 -5.78
CA ILE A 13 5.00 5.16 -6.79
C ILE A 13 3.88 4.14 -6.70
N LEU A 14 3.26 3.83 -7.83
CA LEU A 14 2.23 2.78 -7.91
C LEU A 14 2.86 1.46 -8.31
N VAL A 15 2.48 0.37 -7.66
CA VAL A 15 3.00 -0.98 -7.93
C VAL A 15 1.87 -1.90 -8.36
N GLY A 16 2.00 -2.43 -9.58
CA GLY A 16 1.13 -3.50 -10.08
C GLY A 16 1.89 -4.82 -10.13
N ALA A 17 1.42 -5.82 -9.39
CA ALA A 17 2.02 -7.15 -9.37
C ALA A 17 1.02 -8.20 -9.88
N PHE A 18 1.31 -8.78 -11.03
CA PHE A 18 0.33 -9.56 -11.78
C PHE A 18 0.76 -11.01 -11.96
N LEU A 19 -0.11 -11.95 -11.61
CA LEU A 19 0.12 -13.38 -11.85
C LEU A 19 -0.10 -13.75 -13.34
N PRO A 20 0.43 -14.90 -13.81
CA PRO A 20 0.38 -15.26 -15.24
C PRO A 20 -1.04 -15.42 -15.78
N GLN A 21 -2.00 -15.69 -14.90
CA GLN A 21 -3.40 -15.97 -15.21
C GLN A 21 -4.20 -14.68 -15.51
N GLU A 22 -3.64 -13.51 -15.15
CA GLU A 22 -4.30 -12.23 -15.30
C GLU A 22 -4.12 -11.68 -16.73
N ARG A 23 -5.23 -11.32 -17.39
CA ARG A 23 -5.20 -10.76 -18.75
C ARG A 23 -4.51 -9.40 -18.76
N ARG A 24 -3.63 -9.16 -19.74
CA ARG A 24 -2.89 -7.89 -19.89
C ARG A 24 -3.77 -6.63 -19.91
N ALA A 25 -4.96 -6.70 -20.49
CA ALA A 25 -5.91 -5.59 -20.48
C ALA A 25 -6.33 -5.24 -19.05
N ALA A 26 -6.70 -6.24 -18.25
CA ALA A 26 -7.05 -6.06 -16.84
C ALA A 26 -5.87 -5.48 -16.01
N GLN A 27 -4.62 -5.80 -16.37
CA GLN A 27 -3.43 -5.24 -15.73
C GLN A 27 -3.29 -3.73 -15.96
N GLN A 28 -3.52 -3.28 -17.20
CA GLN A 28 -3.41 -1.85 -17.54
C GLN A 28 -4.57 -1.03 -16.99
N ASP A 29 -5.78 -1.61 -17.01
CA ASP A 29 -6.98 -0.97 -16.49
C ASP A 29 -6.92 -0.83 -14.96
N GLY A 30 -6.44 -1.87 -14.25
CA GLY A 30 -6.29 -1.83 -12.79
C GLY A 30 -5.30 -0.77 -12.30
N LEU A 31 -4.16 -0.62 -12.97
CA LEU A 31 -3.17 0.40 -12.57
C LEU A 31 -3.61 1.83 -12.90
N GLN A 32 -4.42 2.01 -13.96
CA GLN A 32 -5.04 3.30 -14.26
C GLN A 32 -6.11 3.66 -13.22
N GLU A 33 -6.94 2.69 -12.82
CA GLU A 33 -7.89 2.84 -11.72
C GLU A 33 -7.17 3.23 -10.42
N LEU A 34 -6.10 2.52 -10.06
CA LEU A 34 -5.32 2.80 -8.86
C LEU A 34 -4.74 4.22 -8.88
N GLN A 35 -4.27 4.70 -10.03
CA GLN A 35 -3.81 6.07 -10.18
C GLN A 35 -4.94 7.06 -9.90
N ALA A 36 -6.11 6.87 -10.49
CA ALA A 36 -7.26 7.75 -10.26
C ALA A 36 -7.66 7.78 -8.77
N LEU A 37 -7.63 6.63 -8.09
CA LEU A 37 -7.87 6.56 -6.65
C LEU A 37 -6.83 7.36 -5.86
N ALA A 38 -5.55 7.12 -6.10
CA ALA A 38 -4.44 7.78 -5.42
C ALA A 38 -4.47 9.31 -5.62
N GLU A 39 -4.67 9.77 -6.84
CA GLU A 39 -4.81 11.20 -7.15
C GLU A 39 -6.02 11.83 -6.44
N SER A 40 -7.14 11.09 -6.36
CA SER A 40 -8.33 11.54 -5.62
C SER A 40 -8.13 11.62 -4.11
N ALA A 41 -7.13 10.89 -3.58
CA ALA A 41 -6.66 10.98 -2.20
C ALA A 41 -5.62 12.09 -1.98
N GLY A 42 -5.19 12.77 -3.05
CA GLY A 42 -4.22 13.87 -2.99
C GLY A 42 -2.77 13.46 -3.26
N ALA A 43 -2.51 12.21 -3.65
CA ALA A 43 -1.19 11.75 -4.02
C ALA A 43 -0.68 12.44 -5.30
N ASN A 44 0.65 12.58 -5.40
CA ASN A 44 1.35 12.99 -6.61
C ASN A 44 2.07 11.77 -7.19
N VAL A 45 1.46 11.12 -8.19
CA VAL A 45 2.02 9.90 -8.78
C VAL A 45 3.22 10.26 -9.65
N VAL A 46 4.42 9.83 -9.24
CA VAL A 46 5.70 10.15 -9.88
C VAL A 46 6.25 9.02 -10.75
N ASP A 47 5.86 7.77 -10.49
CA ASP A 47 6.27 6.61 -11.28
C ASP A 47 5.28 5.43 -11.13
N ARG A 48 5.37 4.47 -12.05
CA ARG A 48 4.62 3.21 -12.02
C ARG A 48 5.59 2.03 -12.16
N PHE A 49 5.51 1.08 -11.24
CA PHE A 49 6.34 -0.12 -11.21
C PHE A 49 5.49 -1.37 -11.47
N ILE A 50 5.76 -2.07 -12.58
CA ILE A 50 5.01 -3.28 -12.94
C ILE A 50 5.90 -4.50 -12.77
N GLN A 51 5.40 -5.51 -12.08
CA GLN A 51 6.05 -6.80 -11.92
C GLN A 51 5.13 -7.95 -12.37
N LYS A 52 5.66 -8.81 -13.25
CA LYS A 52 4.99 -10.07 -13.61
C LYS A 52 5.49 -11.19 -12.69
N LEU A 53 4.59 -11.78 -11.93
CA LEU A 53 4.88 -12.83 -10.97
C LEU A 53 4.70 -14.21 -11.61
N ARG A 54 5.46 -15.18 -11.12
CA ARG A 54 5.13 -16.60 -11.29
C ARG A 54 4.21 -17.07 -10.16
N ASP A 55 4.53 -16.64 -8.95
CA ASP A 55 3.78 -16.88 -7.71
C ASP A 55 4.02 -15.71 -6.74
N VAL A 56 3.19 -15.58 -5.71
CA VAL A 56 3.29 -14.52 -4.69
C VAL A 56 4.39 -14.86 -3.70
N HIS A 57 5.31 -13.92 -3.46
CA HIS A 57 6.37 -14.11 -2.48
C HIS A 57 5.89 -13.77 -1.06
N ALA A 58 6.01 -14.72 -0.13
CA ALA A 58 5.54 -14.57 1.25
C ALA A 58 6.14 -13.34 1.98
N ALA A 59 7.40 -12.99 1.70
CA ALA A 59 8.07 -11.88 2.38
C ALA A 59 7.78 -10.50 1.78
N THR A 60 7.63 -10.36 0.46
CA THR A 60 7.60 -9.04 -0.20
C THR A 60 6.54 -8.90 -1.28
N TYR A 61 5.72 -9.92 -1.51
CA TYR A 61 4.79 -10.06 -2.64
C TYR A 61 5.49 -10.16 -4.01
N ILE A 62 6.38 -9.21 -4.33
CA ILE A 62 7.08 -9.07 -5.61
C ILE A 62 8.45 -9.76 -5.70
N GLY A 63 8.95 -10.29 -4.58
CA GLY A 63 10.27 -10.91 -4.50
C GLY A 63 11.38 -9.91 -4.14
N SER A 64 12.42 -10.38 -3.47
CA SER A 64 13.47 -9.54 -2.87
C SER A 64 14.27 -8.73 -3.90
N GLY A 65 14.61 -9.33 -5.05
CA GLY A 65 15.33 -8.63 -6.12
C GLY A 65 14.53 -7.46 -6.69
N LYS A 66 13.21 -7.63 -6.83
CA LYS A 66 12.33 -6.57 -7.33
C LYS A 66 12.01 -5.53 -6.29
N ALA A 67 11.90 -5.92 -5.02
CA ALA A 67 11.80 -4.96 -3.91
C ALA A 67 13.02 -4.03 -3.83
N ARG A 68 14.23 -4.53 -4.12
CA ARG A 68 15.44 -3.68 -4.21
C ARG A 68 15.40 -2.71 -5.41
N GLN A 69 14.97 -3.17 -6.58
CA GLN A 69 14.78 -2.29 -7.75
C GLN A 69 13.71 -1.21 -7.48
N LEU A 70 12.66 -1.56 -6.73
CA LEU A 70 11.66 -0.61 -6.29
C LEU A 70 12.27 0.41 -5.32
N ALA A 71 13.13 0.00 -4.39
CA ALA A 71 13.85 0.91 -3.49
C ALA A 71 14.76 1.90 -4.26
N GLU A 72 15.43 1.44 -5.31
CA GLU A 72 16.22 2.32 -6.20
C GLU A 72 15.34 3.39 -6.84
N LYS A 73 14.15 3.02 -7.33
CA LYS A 73 13.17 3.98 -7.87
C LYS A 73 12.62 4.91 -6.80
N VAL A 74 12.34 4.42 -5.59
CA VAL A 74 11.91 5.28 -4.48
C VAL A 74 12.96 6.36 -4.20
N ALA A 75 14.26 6.01 -4.24
CA ALA A 75 15.33 6.98 -4.08
C ALA A 75 15.45 7.94 -5.29
N GLU A 76 15.39 7.42 -6.52
CA GLU A 76 15.46 8.20 -7.77
C GLU A 76 14.34 9.24 -7.85
N TYR A 77 13.11 8.83 -7.58
CA TYR A 77 11.92 9.67 -7.62
C TYR A 77 11.61 10.35 -6.29
N GLN A 78 12.45 10.20 -5.25
CA GLN A 78 12.22 10.74 -3.92
C GLN A 78 10.77 10.50 -3.45
N ALA A 79 10.31 9.26 -3.56
CA ALA A 79 8.93 8.91 -3.25
C ALA A 79 8.74 8.80 -1.73
N ASP A 80 7.66 9.38 -1.24
CA ASP A 80 7.25 9.35 0.17
C ASP A 80 6.42 8.09 0.47
N VAL A 81 5.69 7.59 -0.54
CA VAL A 81 4.75 6.48 -0.42
C VAL A 81 4.84 5.54 -1.62
N VAL A 82 4.72 4.25 -1.36
CA VAL A 82 4.49 3.22 -2.37
C VAL A 82 3.10 2.64 -2.17
N ILE A 83 2.28 2.59 -3.23
CA ILE A 83 0.94 2.01 -3.19
C ILE A 83 0.90 0.77 -4.06
N PHE A 84 0.57 -0.37 -3.46
CA PHE A 84 0.35 -1.63 -4.17
C PHE A 84 -1.11 -1.77 -4.59
N ASP A 85 -1.30 -2.21 -5.82
CA ASP A 85 -2.62 -2.55 -6.35
C ASP A 85 -3.23 -3.79 -5.68
N ASN A 86 -2.37 -4.66 -5.17
CA ASN A 86 -2.72 -5.92 -4.54
C ASN A 86 -2.79 -5.77 -3.03
N ASP A 87 -3.69 -6.51 -2.37
CA ASP A 87 -3.73 -6.58 -0.92
C ASP A 87 -2.47 -7.27 -0.36
N LEU A 88 -1.85 -6.64 0.62
CA LEU A 88 -0.61 -7.11 1.22
C LEU A 88 -0.88 -7.63 2.63
N SER A 89 -0.22 -8.72 3.02
CA SER A 89 -0.21 -9.14 4.42
C SER A 89 0.63 -8.17 5.27
N PRO A 90 0.38 -8.09 6.61
CA PRO A 90 1.17 -7.24 7.50
C PRO A 90 2.67 -7.55 7.48
N ALA A 91 3.04 -8.82 7.28
CA ALA A 91 4.43 -9.22 7.18
C ALA A 91 5.07 -8.67 5.90
N GLN A 92 4.34 -8.71 4.77
CA GLN A 92 4.81 -8.14 3.50
C GLN A 92 4.98 -6.63 3.58
N ILE A 93 4.02 -5.90 4.16
CA ILE A 93 4.12 -4.45 4.35
C ILE A 93 5.39 -4.10 5.13
N ARG A 94 5.56 -4.69 6.33
CA ARG A 94 6.74 -4.42 7.17
C ARG A 94 8.05 -4.72 6.46
N GLU A 95 8.13 -5.82 5.73
CA GLU A 95 9.37 -6.18 5.04
C GLU A 95 9.63 -5.28 3.83
N LEU A 96 8.60 -4.89 3.09
CA LEU A 96 8.71 -3.91 2.02
C LEU A 96 9.17 -2.56 2.56
N GLU A 97 8.55 -2.03 3.62
CA GLU A 97 8.94 -0.75 4.25
C GLU A 97 10.41 -0.75 4.71
N LYS A 98 10.90 -1.86 5.28
CA LYS A 98 12.32 -2.02 5.62
C LYS A 98 13.23 -1.92 4.40
N ILE A 99 12.80 -2.40 3.24
CA ILE A 99 13.60 -2.42 2.01
C ILE A 99 13.52 -1.06 1.30
N VAL A 100 12.32 -0.54 1.09
CA VAL A 100 12.07 0.68 0.29
C VAL A 100 12.27 1.97 1.09
N LYS A 101 12.28 1.90 2.43
CA LYS A 101 12.54 3.04 3.34
C LYS A 101 11.49 4.17 3.28
N CYS A 102 10.29 3.87 2.83
CA CYS A 102 9.15 4.78 2.81
C CYS A 102 7.86 4.03 3.20
N LYS A 103 6.75 4.75 3.38
CA LYS A 103 5.45 4.16 3.71
C LYS A 103 4.98 3.24 2.59
N VAL A 104 4.41 2.09 2.94
CA VAL A 104 3.81 1.16 1.97
C VAL A 104 2.32 1.00 2.29
N LEU A 105 1.47 1.24 1.29
CA LEU A 105 0.02 1.06 1.35
C LEU A 105 -0.42 -0.03 0.39
N ASP A 106 -1.48 -0.75 0.75
CA ASP A 106 -2.21 -1.60 -0.19
C ASP A 106 -3.51 -0.92 -0.66
N ARG A 107 -4.15 -1.51 -1.68
CA ARG A 107 -5.37 -0.98 -2.30
C ARG A 107 -6.51 -0.82 -1.29
N SER A 108 -6.70 -1.80 -0.41
CA SER A 108 -7.72 -1.74 0.63
C SER A 108 -7.51 -0.58 1.59
N GLU A 109 -6.27 -0.34 2.04
CA GLU A 109 -5.95 0.79 2.92
C GLU A 109 -6.19 2.14 2.24
N LEU A 110 -5.77 2.30 0.97
CA LEU A 110 -6.04 3.50 0.19
C LEU A 110 -7.55 3.80 0.08
N ILE A 111 -8.36 2.78 -0.20
CA ILE A 111 -9.82 2.93 -0.32
C ILE A 111 -10.43 3.37 1.02
N LEU A 112 -10.00 2.76 2.14
CA LEU A 112 -10.46 3.13 3.47
C LEU A 112 -10.08 4.59 3.82
N ASP A 113 -8.87 5.03 3.48
CA ASP A 113 -8.41 6.41 3.70
C ASP A 113 -9.24 7.43 2.90
N ILE A 114 -9.57 7.10 1.64
CA ILE A 114 -10.44 7.91 0.79
C ILE A 114 -11.84 8.02 1.42
N PHE A 115 -12.40 6.91 1.89
CA PHE A 115 -13.71 6.92 2.53
C PHE A 115 -13.72 7.68 3.86
N ALA A 116 -12.67 7.54 4.68
CA ALA A 116 -12.51 8.29 5.92
C ALA A 116 -12.49 9.80 5.65
N THR A 117 -11.78 10.23 4.61
CA THR A 117 -11.71 11.63 4.20
C THR A 117 -13.06 12.16 3.71
N ARG A 118 -13.87 11.32 3.05
CA ARG A 118 -15.15 11.69 2.45
C ARG A 118 -16.35 11.56 3.40
N ALA A 119 -16.26 10.78 4.48
CA ALA A 119 -17.37 10.52 5.39
C ALA A 119 -17.81 11.78 6.16
N ARG A 120 -18.95 12.37 5.77
CA ARG A 120 -19.49 13.59 6.41
C ARG A 120 -20.55 13.30 7.47
N THR A 121 -21.41 12.32 7.26
CA THR A 121 -22.51 12.00 8.18
C THR A 121 -22.06 11.08 9.31
N LYS A 122 -22.78 11.09 10.44
CA LYS A 122 -22.49 10.19 11.58
C LYS A 122 -22.53 8.71 11.16
N GLN A 123 -23.53 8.34 10.38
CA GLN A 123 -23.67 6.97 9.87
C GLN A 123 -22.51 6.57 8.95
N ALA A 124 -22.12 7.44 8.00
CA ALA A 124 -20.99 7.16 7.11
C ALA A 124 -19.68 7.01 7.90
N LYS A 125 -19.44 7.87 8.90
CA LYS A 125 -18.26 7.78 9.76
C LYS A 125 -18.21 6.44 10.51
N LEU A 126 -19.34 6.02 11.08
CA LEU A 126 -19.43 4.73 11.79
C LEU A 126 -19.17 3.53 10.87
N GLN A 127 -19.67 3.57 9.63
CA GLN A 127 -19.42 2.49 8.66
C GLN A 127 -17.95 2.42 8.25
N VAL A 128 -17.29 3.56 8.05
CA VAL A 128 -15.86 3.59 7.74
C VAL A 128 -15.04 3.10 8.93
N GLU A 129 -15.37 3.53 10.14
CA GLU A 129 -14.69 3.07 11.36
C GLU A 129 -14.85 1.56 11.55
N LEU A 130 -16.05 1.01 11.33
CA LEU A 130 -16.27 -0.43 11.34
C LEU A 130 -15.41 -1.14 10.29
N ALA A 131 -15.38 -0.65 9.05
CA ALA A 131 -14.57 -1.25 7.99
C ALA A 131 -13.07 -1.19 8.31
N GLN A 132 -12.59 -0.09 8.91
CA GLN A 132 -11.21 0.03 9.38
C GLN A 132 -10.90 -0.98 10.50
N LEU A 133 -11.82 -1.19 11.43
CA LEU A 133 -11.68 -2.20 12.49
C LEU A 133 -11.65 -3.62 11.90
N GLU A 134 -12.56 -3.94 10.98
CA GLU A 134 -12.62 -5.25 10.31
C GLU A 134 -11.37 -5.54 9.48
N TYR A 135 -10.80 -4.51 8.83
CA TYR A 135 -9.53 -4.62 8.10
C TYR A 135 -8.33 -4.79 9.04
N THR A 136 -8.31 -4.05 10.15
CA THR A 136 -7.15 -4.00 11.08
C THR A 136 -7.12 -5.19 12.05
N TYR A 137 -8.27 -5.68 12.51
CA TYR A 137 -8.39 -6.78 13.47
C TYR A 137 -7.64 -8.07 13.07
N PRO A 138 -7.81 -8.64 11.87
CA PRO A 138 -7.08 -9.84 11.43
C PRO A 138 -5.58 -9.59 11.21
N ARG A 139 -5.17 -8.31 11.15
CA ARG A 139 -3.77 -7.89 11.00
C ARG A 139 -3.07 -7.76 12.36
N LEU A 140 -3.79 -7.30 13.39
CA LEU A 140 -3.30 -7.21 14.77
C LEU A 140 -3.18 -8.58 15.45
N THR A 141 -4.21 -9.42 15.33
CA THR A 141 -4.24 -10.76 15.95
C THR A 141 -3.12 -11.68 15.45
N ARG A 142 -2.78 -11.63 14.15
CA ARG A 142 -1.62 -12.36 13.60
C ARG A 142 -0.27 -11.82 14.08
N MET A 143 -0.21 -10.57 14.52
CA MET A 143 1.01 -10.01 15.11
C MET A 143 1.23 -10.56 16.52
N TRP A 144 0.16 -10.78 17.29
CA TRP A 144 0.24 -11.35 18.65
C TRP A 144 0.62 -12.83 18.67
N GLY A 145 0.11 -13.66 17.75
CA GLY A 145 0.56 -15.06 17.66
C GLY A 145 2.07 -15.22 17.39
N HIS A 146 2.70 -14.22 16.76
CA HIS A 146 4.15 -14.20 16.56
C HIS A 146 4.92 -13.82 17.84
N LEU A 147 4.35 -13.01 18.73
CA LEU A 147 4.96 -12.60 20.01
C LEU A 147 4.96 -13.75 21.03
N ASP A 148 3.89 -14.55 21.08
CA ASP A 148 3.80 -15.72 21.97
C ASP A 148 4.85 -16.78 21.63
N THR A 149 5.22 -16.90 20.36
CA THR A 149 6.26 -17.84 19.90
C THR A 149 7.67 -17.37 20.27
N VAL A 150 7.91 -16.05 20.39
CA VAL A 150 9.21 -15.50 20.83
C VAL A 150 9.34 -15.55 22.35
N ALA A 151 8.24 -15.38 23.09
CA ALA A 151 8.23 -15.46 24.55
C ALA A 151 8.40 -16.89 25.11
N GLY A 152 8.04 -17.92 24.33
CA GLY A 152 8.14 -19.33 24.73
C GLY A 152 9.47 -20.03 24.39
N ALA A 153 10.44 -19.33 23.79
CA ALA A 153 11.73 -19.88 23.39
C ALA A 153 12.89 -19.47 24.33
N GLY A 154 12.58 -19.18 25.59
CA GLY A 154 13.54 -18.84 26.66
C GLY A 154 13.55 -19.87 27.78
#